data_AF-A0A8T7D9Q9-F1
#
_entry.id   AF-A0A8T7D9Q9-F1
#
_cell.length_a   1.000
_cell.length_b   1.000
_cell.length_c   1.000
_cell.angle_alpha   90.00
_cell.angle_beta   90.00
_cell.angle_gamma   90.00
#
_symmetry.space_group_name_H-M   'P 1'
#
loop_
_entity.id
_entity.type
_entity.pdbx_description
1 polymer ?
#
loop_
_entity_poly.entity_id
_entity_poly.type
_entity_poly.pdbx_seq_one_letter_code
_entity_poly.pdbx_strand_id
1 'polypeptide(L)'
;MASLFATPDNHYVGGWYKLADDEMLVMAGRPPACRYWSVQLCSRWLESRDYLNRQVILNHDQVRLEADGSFRIVVAGRNPGTPNWLDTEGNREGGVIFRWLLPQSNTQGDMPRPTFQVRKNAAHGNDT
;
A
#
# COMPACT_ATOMS: atom_id res chain seq x y z
N MET A 1 15.50 -7.02 21.15
CA MET A 1 14.42 -6.04 21.44
C MET A 1 13.53 -5.96 20.20
N ALA A 2 12.36 -6.60 20.20
CA ALA A 2 11.37 -6.38 19.15
C ALA A 2 10.34 -5.38 19.69
N SER A 3 10.66 -4.11 19.44
CA SER A 3 9.83 -2.93 19.69
C SER A 3 8.82 -2.76 18.54
N LEU A 4 7.65 -2.18 18.84
CA LEU A 4 6.54 -1.81 17.93
C LEU A 4 5.80 -2.93 17.17
N PHE A 5 6.46 -4.04 16.80
CA PHE A 5 5.84 -5.13 16.03
C PHE A 5 5.95 -6.46 16.77
N ALA A 6 4.86 -6.85 17.45
CA ALA A 6 4.87 -7.93 18.44
C ALA A 6 4.97 -9.34 17.84
N THR A 7 4.62 -9.53 16.57
CA THR A 7 4.61 -10.85 15.93
C THR A 7 5.89 -11.06 15.11
N PRO A 8 6.81 -11.93 15.54
CA PRO A 8 8.08 -12.15 14.83
C PRO A 8 7.89 -12.72 13.42
N ASP A 9 6.73 -13.35 13.15
CA ASP A 9 6.37 -13.89 11.84
C ASP A 9 5.91 -12.84 10.82
N ASN A 10 5.71 -11.60 11.26
CA ASN A 10 5.29 -10.49 10.41
C ASN A 10 6.50 -9.62 10.03
N HIS A 11 6.72 -9.49 8.73
CA HIS A 11 7.64 -8.51 8.20
C HIS A 11 6.85 -7.31 7.68
N TYR A 12 7.19 -6.13 8.20
CA TYR A 12 6.57 -4.88 7.80
C TYR A 12 7.48 -4.07 6.88
N VAL A 13 6.90 -3.48 5.84
CA VAL A 13 7.55 -2.47 5.02
C VAL A 13 6.55 -1.36 4.73
N GLY A 14 6.99 -0.12 4.75
CA GLY A 14 6.06 0.99 4.64
C GLY A 14 6.76 2.32 4.80
N GLY A 15 5.94 3.37 4.83
CA GLY A 15 6.42 4.73 4.98
C GLY A 15 5.28 5.72 5.07
N TRP A 16 5.66 6.98 5.24
CA TRP A 16 4.73 8.10 5.22
C TRP A 16 4.61 8.65 3.80
N TYR A 17 3.41 9.07 3.42
CA TYR A 17 3.17 9.79 2.18
C TYR A 17 2.57 11.17 2.46
N LYS A 18 2.81 12.08 1.54
CA LYS A 18 2.11 13.37 1.42
C LYS A 18 1.83 13.62 -0.06
N LEU A 19 0.58 13.88 -0.40
CA LEU A 19 0.08 14.04 -1.76
C LEU A 19 -0.63 15.39 -1.92
N ALA A 20 -0.42 16.03 -3.06
CA ALA A 20 -1.32 17.05 -3.57
C ALA A 20 -2.61 16.44 -4.15
N ASP A 21 -3.61 17.28 -4.41
CA ASP A 21 -4.93 16.83 -4.87
C ASP A 21 -4.87 16.18 -6.26
N ASP A 22 -3.86 16.56 -7.06
CA ASP A 22 -3.58 16.03 -8.39
C ASP A 22 -2.46 14.98 -8.38
N GLU A 23 -2.09 14.45 -7.22
CA GLU A 23 -1.05 13.44 -7.07
C GLU A 23 -1.60 12.09 -6.60
N MET A 24 -0.87 11.05 -6.94
CA MET A 24 -1.08 9.69 -6.46
C MET A 24 0.26 9.07 -6.09
N LEU A 25 0.24 8.17 -5.12
CA LEU A 25 1.38 7.31 -4.80
C LEU A 25 1.20 5.98 -5.53
N VAL A 26 2.14 5.67 -6.42
CA VAL A 26 2.24 4.37 -7.10
C VAL A 26 3.22 3.50 -6.33
N MET A 27 2.74 2.34 -5.88
CA MET A 27 3.52 1.32 -5.20
C MET A 27 3.66 0.11 -6.11
N ALA A 28 4.89 -0.28 -6.42
CA ALA A 28 5.15 -1.38 -7.35
C ALA A 28 6.24 -2.32 -6.82
N GLY A 29 6.07 -3.61 -7.04
CA GLY A 29 7.01 -4.63 -6.59
C GLY A 29 6.52 -6.04 -6.88
N ARG A 30 7.23 -7.05 -6.39
CA ARG A 30 6.79 -8.45 -6.41
C ARG A 30 6.61 -8.91 -4.96
N PRO A 31 5.46 -9.52 -4.60
CA PRO A 31 5.29 -10.02 -3.25
C PRO A 31 6.25 -11.21 -3.03
N PRO A 32 6.86 -11.35 -1.85
CA PRO A 32 7.59 -12.56 -1.51
C PRO A 32 6.62 -13.74 -1.44
N ALA A 33 7.11 -14.96 -1.66
CA ALA A 33 6.37 -16.16 -1.32
C ALA A 33 6.12 -16.15 0.20
N CYS A 34 4.86 -16.04 0.61
CA CYS A 34 4.45 -15.91 2.00
C CYS A 34 3.05 -16.49 2.21
N ARG A 35 2.67 -16.74 3.46
CA ARG A 35 1.38 -17.35 3.80
C ARG A 35 0.19 -16.41 3.56
N TYR A 36 0.43 -15.12 3.73
CA TYR A 36 -0.54 -14.05 3.58
C TYR A 36 0.22 -12.72 3.44
N TRP A 37 -0.36 -11.79 2.69
CA TRP A 37 0.07 -10.40 2.76
C TRP A 37 -1.05 -9.40 2.57
N SER A 38 -0.82 -8.18 3.07
CA SER A 38 -1.74 -7.05 2.94
C SER A 38 -0.99 -5.73 2.85
N VAL A 39 -1.67 -4.71 2.32
CA VAL A 39 -1.28 -3.32 2.38
C VAL A 39 -2.44 -2.50 2.94
N GLN A 40 -2.18 -1.65 3.93
CA GLN A 40 -3.19 -0.80 4.55
C GLN A 40 -2.72 0.66 4.63
N LEU A 41 -3.68 1.57 4.56
CA LEU A 41 -3.47 2.96 4.94
C LEU A 41 -3.71 3.14 6.44
N CYS A 42 -2.91 3.99 7.06
CA CYS A 42 -3.13 4.44 8.43
C CYS A 42 -3.10 5.97 8.53
N SER A 43 -3.73 6.50 9.59
CA SER A 43 -3.61 7.91 9.93
C SER A 43 -2.20 8.25 10.38
N ARG A 44 -1.90 9.55 10.52
CA ARG A 44 -0.64 10.02 11.13
C ARG A 44 -0.42 9.51 12.56
N TRP A 45 -1.49 9.01 13.19
CA TRP A 45 -1.51 8.43 14.53
C TRP A 45 -1.50 6.90 14.52
N LEU A 46 -1.24 6.28 13.36
CA LEU A 46 -1.24 4.83 13.15
C LEU A 46 -2.60 4.15 13.36
N GLU A 47 -3.69 4.91 13.31
CA GLU A 47 -5.04 4.34 13.33
C GLU A 47 -5.38 3.78 11.95
N SER A 48 -6.12 2.68 11.91
CA SER A 48 -6.74 2.24 10.66
C SER A 48 -7.67 3.32 10.12
N ARG A 49 -7.68 3.49 8.81
CA ARG A 49 -8.67 4.29 8.09
C ARG A 49 -10.03 3.55 8.02
N ASP A 50 -11.09 4.17 7.50
CA ASP A 50 -12.45 3.61 7.49
C ASP A 50 -12.58 2.43 6.51
N TYR A 51 -12.19 1.25 6.98
CA TYR A 51 -12.26 0.01 6.22
C TYR A 51 -13.68 -0.53 6.05
N LEU A 52 -14.67 -0.01 6.78
CA LEU A 52 -16.06 -0.45 6.64
C LEU A 52 -16.69 0.16 5.40
N ASN A 53 -16.35 1.42 5.10
CA ASN A 53 -16.99 2.16 4.01
C ASN A 53 -16.07 2.44 2.82
N ARG A 54 -14.75 2.23 2.96
CA ARG A 54 -13.77 2.58 1.92
C ARG A 54 -12.71 1.51 1.73
N GLN A 55 -12.19 1.45 0.50
CA GLN A 55 -11.09 0.56 0.15
C GLN A 55 -9.77 1.15 0.63
N VAL A 56 -9.46 0.97 1.91
CA VAL A 56 -8.23 1.50 2.56
C VAL A 56 -7.24 0.40 2.93
N ILE A 57 -7.62 -0.86 2.66
CA ILE A 57 -6.80 -2.05 2.83
C ILE A 57 -7.06 -3.01 1.67
N LEU A 58 -6.01 -3.66 1.21
CA LEU A 58 -6.06 -4.76 0.24
C LEU A 58 -5.20 -5.91 0.75
N ASN A 59 -5.64 -7.14 0.50
CA ASN A 59 -4.86 -8.35 0.76
C ASN A 59 -4.51 -9.11 -0.53
N HIS A 60 -3.67 -10.13 -0.39
CA HIS A 60 -3.18 -10.96 -1.49
C HIS A 60 -4.25 -11.60 -2.39
N ASP A 61 -5.46 -11.87 -1.87
CA ASP A 61 -6.57 -12.42 -2.66
C ASP A 61 -7.34 -11.33 -3.43
N GLN A 62 -7.24 -10.07 -2.98
CA GLN A 62 -7.92 -8.93 -3.58
C GLN A 62 -7.06 -8.20 -4.62
N VAL A 63 -5.73 -8.23 -4.45
CA VAL A 63 -4.81 -7.56 -5.38
C VAL A 63 -4.71 -8.35 -6.68
N ARG A 64 -5.03 -7.67 -7.79
CA ARG A 64 -4.81 -8.20 -9.13
C ARG A 64 -3.33 -8.07 -9.50
N LEU A 65 -2.63 -9.19 -9.59
CA LEU A 65 -1.25 -9.21 -10.06
C LEU A 65 -1.17 -8.99 -11.58
N GLU A 66 -0.06 -8.43 -12.01
CA GLU A 66 0.35 -8.34 -13.42
C GLU A 66 0.72 -9.75 -13.94
N ALA A 67 0.85 -9.90 -15.26
CA ALA A 67 1.13 -11.20 -15.89
C ALA A 67 2.46 -11.84 -15.43
N ASP A 68 3.41 -11.04 -14.99
CA ASP A 68 4.69 -11.51 -14.46
C ASP A 68 4.65 -11.80 -12.95
N GLY A 69 3.49 -11.67 -12.30
CA GLY A 69 3.32 -11.85 -10.86
C GLY A 69 3.76 -10.65 -10.02
N SER A 70 4.10 -9.50 -10.62
CA SER A 70 4.29 -8.24 -9.89
C SER A 70 2.94 -7.61 -9.52
N PHE A 71 2.93 -6.65 -8.59
CA PHE A 71 1.78 -5.81 -8.31
C PHE A 71 2.08 -4.35 -8.65
N ARG A 72 1.00 -3.63 -8.97
CA ARG A 72 0.93 -2.17 -8.96
C ARG A 72 -0.30 -1.75 -8.17
N ILE A 73 -0.09 -1.00 -7.09
CA ILE A 73 -1.13 -0.51 -6.19
C ILE A 73 -1.04 1.02 -6.14
N VAL A 74 -2.18 1.70 -6.22
CA VAL A 74 -2.26 3.16 -6.26
C VAL A 74 -2.93 3.67 -5.02
N VAL A 75 -2.34 4.66 -4.35
CA VAL A 75 -3.00 5.44 -3.29
C VAL A 75 -3.36 6.79 -3.87
N ALA A 76 -4.65 7.14 -3.84
CA ALA A 76 -5.15 8.40 -4.39
C ALA A 76 -6.48 8.78 -3.73
N GLY A 77 -6.82 10.07 -3.71
CA GLY A 77 -8.10 10.55 -3.14
C GLY A 77 -9.32 10.34 -4.05
N ARG A 78 -9.10 9.94 -5.32
CA ARG A 78 -10.16 9.62 -6.28
C ARG A 78 -9.80 8.32 -6.99
N ASN A 79 -10.82 7.55 -7.35
CA ASN A 79 -10.65 6.27 -8.04
C ASN A 79 -9.93 6.48 -9.40
N PRO A 80 -8.72 5.93 -9.60
CA PRO A 80 -7.99 6.04 -10.86
C PRO A 80 -8.41 4.99 -11.91
N GLY A 81 -9.48 4.24 -11.66
CA GLY A 81 -10.01 3.22 -12.58
C GLY A 81 -9.33 1.85 -12.48
N THR A 82 -8.58 1.58 -11.41
CA THR A 82 -7.91 0.29 -11.16
C THR A 82 -8.47 -0.39 -9.91
N PRO A 83 -8.63 -1.73 -9.91
CA PRO A 83 -9.06 -2.46 -8.72
C PRO A 83 -8.03 -2.37 -7.57
N ASN A 84 -6.75 -2.19 -7.89
CA ASN A 84 -5.67 -2.08 -6.90
C ASN A 84 -5.51 -0.65 -6.38
N TRP A 85 -6.62 -0.02 -5.99
CA TRP A 85 -6.65 1.36 -5.49
C TRP A 85 -6.85 1.39 -3.98
N LEU A 86 -6.19 2.32 -3.28
CA LEU A 86 -6.45 2.64 -1.89
C LEU A 86 -6.90 4.10 -1.78
N ASP A 87 -8.07 4.31 -1.18
CA ASP A 87 -8.70 5.61 -1.02
C ASP A 87 -8.07 6.38 0.13
N THR A 88 -7.57 7.62 -0.13
CA THR A 88 -7.04 8.47 0.95
C THR A 88 -8.11 9.10 1.83
N GLU A 89 -9.38 8.95 1.47
CA GLU A 89 -10.53 9.50 2.19
C GLU A 89 -10.47 11.04 2.29
N GLY A 90 -9.86 11.68 1.29
CA GLY A 90 -9.60 13.13 1.28
C GLY A 90 -8.42 13.58 2.14
N ASN A 91 -7.69 12.66 2.77
CA ASN A 91 -6.49 12.99 3.55
C ASN A 91 -5.28 13.15 2.62
N ARG A 92 -4.55 14.25 2.79
CA ARG A 92 -3.33 14.53 2.01
C ARG A 92 -2.09 13.81 2.55
N GLU A 93 -2.14 13.31 3.78
CA GLU A 93 -1.02 12.61 4.41
C GLU A 93 -1.51 11.41 5.21
N GLY A 94 -0.62 10.42 5.34
CA GLY A 94 -0.89 9.18 6.03
C GLY A 94 0.28 8.22 5.91
N GLY A 95 0.14 7.07 6.56
CA GLY A 95 1.09 5.98 6.45
C GLY A 95 0.56 4.90 5.52
N VAL A 96 1.48 4.18 4.89
CA VAL A 96 1.19 2.92 4.23
C VAL A 96 2.00 1.81 4.88
N ILE A 97 1.35 0.69 5.16
CA ILE A 97 1.96 -0.45 5.83
C ILE A 97 1.66 -1.71 5.02
N PHE A 98 2.69 -2.29 4.43
CA PHE A 98 2.67 -3.68 3.95
C PHE A 98 3.01 -4.61 5.11
N ARG A 99 2.33 -5.75 5.14
CA ARG A 99 2.58 -6.85 6.07
C ARG A 99 2.74 -8.14 5.30
N TRP A 100 3.87 -8.81 5.44
CA TRP A 100 4.15 -10.15 4.93
C TRP A 100 4.15 -11.13 6.11
N LEU A 101 3.20 -12.06 6.13
CA LEU A 101 3.12 -13.10 7.16
C LEU A 101 3.83 -14.37 6.68
N LEU A 102 4.82 -14.83 7.44
CA LEU A 102 5.60 -16.04 7.15
C LEU A 102 6.20 -16.04 5.73
N PRO A 103 7.01 -15.03 5.35
CA PRO A 103 7.75 -15.10 4.09
C PRO A 103 8.80 -16.22 4.13
N GLN A 104 8.97 -16.92 3.01
CA GLN A 104 9.93 -18.02 2.89
C GLN A 104 11.39 -17.56 3.07
N SER A 105 11.68 -16.30 2.73
CA SER A 105 12.92 -15.65 3.15
C SER A 105 12.71 -14.97 4.50
N ASN A 106 13.41 -15.45 5.53
CA ASN A 106 13.33 -14.95 6.90
C ASN A 106 14.34 -13.84 7.21
N THR A 107 15.19 -13.45 6.24
CA THR A 107 16.20 -12.42 6.45
C THR A 107 15.66 -11.07 6.00
N GLN A 108 15.44 -10.17 6.96
CA GLN A 108 14.90 -8.81 6.73
C GLN A 108 15.69 -7.99 5.68
N GLY A 109 16.98 -8.31 5.47
CA GLY A 109 17.85 -7.68 4.47
C GLY A 109 17.51 -8.02 3.02
N ASP A 110 16.93 -9.21 2.78
CA ASP A 110 16.65 -9.73 1.44
C ASP A 110 15.16 -9.65 1.06
N MET A 111 14.33 -9.06 1.93
CA MET A 111 12.91 -8.92 1.68
C MET A 111 12.67 -7.93 0.54
N PRO A 112 11.93 -8.32 -0.53
CA PRO A 112 11.66 -7.44 -1.64
C PRO A 112 10.90 -6.20 -1.13
N ARG A 113 11.48 -5.03 -1.38
CA ARG A 113 10.90 -3.74 -1.00
C ARG A 113 10.10 -3.19 -2.18
N PRO A 114 8.81 -2.84 -2.00
CA PRO A 114 8.09 -2.09 -3.00
C PRO A 114 8.81 -0.77 -3.25
N THR A 115 8.80 -0.34 -4.51
CA THR A 115 9.14 1.05 -4.85
C THR A 115 7.94 1.95 -4.55
N PHE A 116 8.22 3.17 -4.09
CA PHE A 116 7.22 4.17 -3.77
C PHE A 116 7.47 5.40 -4.63
N GLN A 117 6.51 5.75 -5.48
CA GLN A 117 6.68 6.79 -6.48
C GLN A 117 5.47 7.71 -6.52
N VAL A 118 5.66 8.97 -6.16
CA VAL A 118 4.62 10.00 -6.37
C VAL A 118 4.55 10.35 -7.86
N ARG A 119 3.33 10.42 -8.39
CA ARG A 119 3.01 10.70 -9.79
C ARG A 119 1.83 11.65 -9.86
N LYS A 120 1.74 12.43 -10.95
CA LYS A 120 0.52 13.18 -11.26
C LYS A 120 -0.59 12.23 -11.66
N ASN A 121 -1.79 12.47 -11.16
CA ASN A 121 -2.99 11.75 -11.53
C ASN A 121 -3.52 12.32 -12.86
N ALA A 122 -3.06 11.75 -13.98
CA ALA A 122 -3.38 12.21 -15.33
C ALA A 122 -4.87 12.13 -15.71
N ALA A 123 -5.71 11.55 -14.85
CA ALA A 123 -7.16 11.50 -15.06
C ALA A 123 -7.87 12.87 -14.93
N HIS A 124 -7.15 13.97 -14.65
CA HIS A 124 -7.75 15.30 -14.42
C HIS A 124 -7.12 16.38 -15.30
N GLY A 125 -7.09 16.15 -16.62
CA GLY A 125 -7.01 17.22 -17.60
C GLY A 125 -8.43 17.71 -17.94
N ASN A 126 -8.71 18.98 -17.66
CA ASN A 126 -9.95 19.73 -17.94
C ASN A 126 -11.22 19.32 -17.18
N ASP A 127 -11.49 20.04 -16.10
CA ASP A 127 -12.82 20.61 -15.86
C ASP A 127 -12.64 22.09 -15.48
N THR A 128 -12.88 22.95 -16.46
CA THR A 128 -13.22 24.38 -16.30
C THR A 128 -14.72 24.53 -16.30
#